data_AF-A0A946QDL6-F1
#
_entry.id   AF-A0A946QDL6-F1
#
_cell.length_a   1.000
_cell.length_b   1.000
_cell.length_c   1.000
_cell.angle_alpha   90.00
_cell.angle_beta   90.00
_cell.angle_gamma   90.00
#
_symmetry.space_group_name_H-M   'P 1'
#
loop_
_entity.id
_entity.type
_entity.pdbx_description
1 polymer ?
#
loop_
_entity_poly.entity_id
_entity_poly.type
_entity_poly.pdbx_seq_one_letter_code
_entity_poly.pdbx_strand_id
1 'polypeptide(L)'
;LFLHYYQMKKGMGWMHIKDYRHPEPVNRVGHVDEDALKYFVPADIGDSGHEAILRDFREYIPTMNRRLSKRGIPGVFLDLEPHVKGGGQFGGFSGPDGLGVALRGLCNVLDYVKIDYHLRDFNDIIAARGF
;
A
#
# COMPACT_ATOMS: atom_id res chain seq x y z
N LEU A 1 5.46 -4.72 -13.12
CA LEU A 1 5.46 -4.26 -11.72
C LEU A 1 6.06 -5.30 -10.76
N PHE A 2 5.58 -6.55 -10.76
CA PHE A 2 6.10 -7.61 -9.88
C PHE A 2 7.64 -7.80 -9.92
N LEU A 3 8.26 -7.80 -11.11
CA LEU A 3 9.72 -7.95 -11.23
C LEU A 3 10.49 -6.82 -10.53
N HIS A 4 10.00 -5.58 -10.59
CA HIS A 4 10.62 -4.45 -9.89
C HIS A 4 10.53 -4.66 -8.38
N TYR A 5 9.35 -5.03 -7.89
CA TYR A 5 9.16 -5.42 -6.49
C TYR A 5 10.16 -6.52 -6.08
N TYR A 6 10.26 -7.59 -6.86
CA TYR A 6 11.12 -8.73 -6.53
C TYR A 6 12.60 -8.34 -6.42
N GLN A 7 13.08 -7.47 -7.32
CA GLN A 7 14.44 -6.92 -7.27
C GLN A 7 14.68 -6.04 -6.04
N MET A 8 13.69 -5.24 -5.66
CA MET A 8 13.77 -4.32 -4.50
C MET A 8 13.55 -5.04 -3.16
N LYS A 9 12.87 -6.19 -3.13
CA LYS A 9 12.41 -6.91 -1.92
C LYS A 9 13.46 -7.00 -0.80
N LYS A 10 14.73 -7.25 -1.16
CA LYS A 10 15.84 -7.36 -0.19
C LYS A 10 16.24 -6.01 0.44
N GLY A 11 15.97 -4.88 -0.21
CA GLY A 11 16.27 -3.53 0.28
C GLY A 11 15.09 -2.84 0.98
N MET A 12 13.88 -3.38 0.89
CA MET A 12 12.68 -2.73 1.42
C MET A 12 12.65 -2.64 2.95
N GLY A 13 12.05 -1.55 3.46
CA GLY A 13 11.76 -1.33 4.87
C GLY A 13 10.26 -1.33 5.19
N TRP A 14 9.46 -0.67 4.37
CA TRP A 14 8.00 -0.63 4.44
C TRP A 14 7.42 -0.59 3.02
N MET A 15 6.09 -0.69 2.90
CA MET A 15 5.39 -0.62 1.61
C MET A 15 4.22 0.34 1.72
N HIS A 16 4.14 1.31 0.81
CA HIS A 16 2.94 2.11 0.65
C HIS A 16 1.98 1.39 -0.30
N ILE A 17 0.70 1.43 0.02
CA ILE A 17 -0.38 0.81 -0.75
C ILE A 17 -1.14 1.92 -1.46
N LYS A 18 -1.06 1.88 -2.79
CA LYS A 18 -1.69 2.81 -3.73
C LYS A 18 -1.91 2.05 -5.02
N ASP A 19 -3.10 2.09 -5.58
CA ASP A 19 -3.38 1.43 -6.85
C ASP A 19 -4.07 2.36 -7.83
N TYR A 20 -3.96 1.99 -9.10
CA TYR A 20 -4.42 2.76 -10.23
C TYR A 20 -4.95 1.79 -11.28
N ARG A 21 -6.09 2.13 -11.88
CA ARG A 21 -6.69 1.34 -12.94
C ARG A 21 -6.45 2.00 -14.27
N HIS A 22 -5.69 1.38 -15.14
CA HIS A 22 -5.35 1.95 -16.43
C HIS A 22 -6.57 1.90 -17.38
N PRO A 23 -7.08 3.04 -17.88
CA PRO A 23 -8.18 3.03 -18.85
C PRO A 23 -7.72 2.52 -20.22
N GLU A 24 -6.44 2.71 -20.54
CA GLU A 24 -5.77 2.40 -21.80
C GLU A 24 -4.39 1.79 -21.51
N PRO A 25 -3.81 0.97 -22.41
CA PRO A 25 -2.46 0.44 -22.24
C PRO A 25 -1.41 1.53 -21.97
N VAL A 26 -0.51 1.28 -21.01
CA VAL A 26 0.43 2.29 -20.51
C VAL A 26 1.38 2.78 -21.59
N ASN A 27 1.19 4.03 -22.04
CA ASN A 27 2.15 4.76 -22.86
C ASN A 27 2.95 5.74 -21.98
N ARG A 28 4.24 5.90 -22.28
CA ARG A 28 5.14 6.77 -21.51
C ARG A 28 4.81 8.24 -21.83
N VAL A 29 4.09 8.92 -20.95
CA VAL A 29 3.70 10.33 -21.13
C VAL A 29 4.71 11.25 -20.46
N GLY A 30 5.06 12.37 -21.11
CA GLY A 30 6.04 13.34 -20.62
C GLY A 30 5.49 14.41 -19.65
N HIS A 31 4.17 14.47 -19.48
CA HIS A 31 3.48 15.40 -18.58
C HIS A 31 2.44 14.64 -17.75
N VAL A 32 2.21 15.09 -16.51
CA VAL A 32 1.15 14.52 -15.66
C VAL A 32 -0.19 14.99 -16.22
N ASP A 33 -0.96 14.05 -16.78
CA ASP A 33 -2.34 14.31 -17.15
C ASP A 33 -3.19 14.37 -15.86
N GLU A 34 -3.61 15.57 -15.47
CA GLU A 34 -4.39 15.75 -14.25
C GLU A 34 -5.77 15.05 -14.33
N ASP A 35 -6.33 14.89 -15.53
CA ASP A 35 -7.59 14.16 -15.72
C ASP A 35 -7.43 12.65 -15.52
N ALA A 36 -6.21 12.14 -15.67
CA ALA A 36 -5.88 10.74 -15.39
C ALA A 36 -5.88 10.44 -13.87
N LEU A 37 -5.83 11.46 -13.01
CA LEU A 37 -5.79 11.29 -11.56
C LEU A 37 -7.10 10.75 -10.97
N LYS A 38 -8.19 10.69 -11.74
CA LYS A 38 -9.47 10.08 -11.34
C LYS A 38 -9.45 8.55 -11.32
N TYR A 39 -8.40 7.92 -11.85
CA TYR A 39 -8.31 6.46 -11.96
C TYR A 39 -7.55 5.81 -10.80
N PHE A 40 -7.20 6.57 -9.76
CA PHE A 40 -6.76 5.99 -8.50
C PHE A 40 -7.89 5.20 -7.85
N VAL A 41 -7.57 3.98 -7.46
CA VAL A 41 -8.54 3.02 -6.94
C VAL A 41 -7.93 2.21 -5.79
N PRO A 42 -8.76 1.55 -4.97
CA PRO A 42 -8.29 0.57 -4.00
C PRO A 42 -7.48 -0.60 -4.61
N ALA A 43 -6.62 -1.20 -3.78
CA ALA A 43 -5.66 -2.24 -4.18
C ALA A 43 -6.28 -3.58 -4.61
N ASP A 44 -7.57 -3.81 -4.34
CA ASP A 44 -8.31 -4.99 -4.78
C ASP A 44 -8.93 -4.85 -6.17
N ILE A 45 -8.89 -3.65 -6.79
CA ILE A 45 -9.49 -3.39 -8.10
C ILE A 45 -8.56 -2.72 -9.12
N GLY A 46 -7.37 -2.32 -8.72
CA GLY A 46 -6.37 -1.71 -9.60
C GLY A 46 -5.44 -2.71 -10.28
N ASP A 47 -4.56 -2.19 -11.13
CA ASP A 47 -3.73 -2.99 -12.04
C ASP A 47 -2.27 -3.12 -11.54
N SER A 48 -1.96 -2.67 -10.33
CA SER A 48 -0.59 -2.68 -9.81
C SER A 48 -0.05 -4.07 -9.45
N GLY A 49 -0.95 -5.07 -9.35
CA GLY A 49 -0.60 -6.45 -9.03
C GLY A 49 -0.34 -6.69 -7.54
N HIS A 50 -1.04 -5.98 -6.65
CA HIS A 50 -0.90 -6.13 -5.19
C HIS A 50 -1.10 -7.56 -4.72
N GLU A 51 -2.01 -8.32 -5.34
CA GLU A 51 -2.24 -9.72 -5.02
C GLU A 51 -0.95 -10.54 -5.15
N ALA A 52 -0.32 -10.54 -6.33
CA ALA A 52 0.91 -11.30 -6.58
C ALA A 52 2.08 -10.82 -5.69
N ILE A 53 2.18 -9.50 -5.49
CA ILE A 53 3.21 -8.89 -4.64
C ILE A 53 3.03 -9.33 -3.18
N LEU A 54 1.82 -9.22 -2.62
CA LEU A 54 1.55 -9.55 -1.22
C LEU A 54 1.62 -11.06 -0.97
N ARG A 55 1.23 -11.89 -1.95
CA ARG A 55 1.40 -13.35 -1.88
C ARG A 55 2.88 -13.75 -1.74
N ASP A 56 3.78 -13.18 -2.54
CA ASP A 56 5.23 -13.41 -2.38
C ASP A 56 5.77 -12.77 -1.09
N PHE A 57 5.25 -11.58 -0.73
CA PHE A 57 5.69 -10.85 0.44
C PHE A 57 5.39 -11.60 1.74
N ARG A 58 4.28 -12.35 1.81
CA ARG A 58 3.90 -13.19 2.95
C ARG A 58 5.06 -14.05 3.45
N GLU A 59 5.77 -14.71 2.54
CA GLU A 59 6.92 -15.57 2.84
C GLU A 59 8.14 -14.78 3.35
N TYR A 60 8.19 -13.48 3.03
CA TYR A 60 9.28 -12.59 3.42
C TYR A 60 9.03 -11.81 4.72
N ILE A 61 7.78 -11.71 5.19
CA ILE A 61 7.41 -11.01 6.43
C ILE A 61 8.30 -11.40 7.63
N PRO A 62 8.56 -12.69 7.94
CA PRO A 62 9.40 -13.06 9.09
C PRO A 62 10.84 -12.53 8.97
N THR A 63 11.35 -12.45 7.74
CA THR A 63 12.69 -11.92 7.48
C THR A 63 12.74 -10.41 7.63
N MET A 64 11.73 -9.71 7.12
CA MET A 64 11.62 -8.26 7.30
C MET A 64 11.45 -7.92 8.78
N ASN A 65 10.55 -8.61 9.50
CA ASN A 65 10.32 -8.39 10.93
C ASN A 65 11.64 -8.49 11.72
N ARG A 66 12.40 -9.58 11.56
CA ARG A 66 13.71 -9.75 12.21
C ARG A 66 14.70 -8.61 11.91
N ARG A 67 14.68 -8.04 10.70
CA ARG A 67 15.57 -6.93 10.32
C ARG A 67 15.14 -5.61 10.95
N LEU A 68 13.83 -5.37 11.03
CA LEU A 68 13.22 -4.18 11.60
C LEU A 68 13.35 -4.19 13.12
N SER A 69 13.09 -5.32 13.79
CA SER A 69 13.25 -5.44 15.25
C SER A 69 14.69 -5.18 15.71
N LYS A 70 15.70 -5.60 14.94
CA LYS A 70 17.12 -5.25 15.21
C LYS A 70 17.42 -3.75 15.18
N ARG A 71 16.53 -2.94 14.62
CA ARG A 71 16.62 -1.48 14.52
C ARG A 71 15.63 -0.78 15.46
N GLY A 72 14.99 -1.51 16.37
CA GLY A 72 13.99 -0.97 17.28
C GLY A 72 12.62 -0.71 16.64
N ILE A 73 12.37 -1.21 15.42
CA ILE A 73 11.09 -1.06 14.74
C ILE A 73 10.21 -2.28 15.11
N PRO A 74 8.98 -2.08 15.62
CA PRO A 74 8.23 -3.14 16.30
C PRO A 74 7.58 -4.16 15.37
N GLY A 75 7.63 -3.97 14.05
CA GLY A 75 6.96 -4.85 13.09
C GLY A 75 7.17 -4.44 11.65
N VAL A 76 6.39 -5.05 10.77
CA VAL A 76 6.28 -4.72 9.35
C VAL A 76 5.07 -3.81 9.14
N PHE A 77 5.21 -2.76 8.34
CA PHE A 77 4.16 -1.77 8.11
C PHE A 77 3.76 -1.71 6.63
N LEU A 78 2.44 -1.68 6.41
CA LEU A 78 1.80 -1.30 5.15
C LEU A 78 1.04 0.00 5.38
N ASP A 79 1.43 1.07 4.70
CA ASP A 79 0.83 2.39 4.86
C ASP A 79 -0.09 2.73 3.67
N LEU A 80 -1.28 3.26 3.93
CA LEU A 80 -2.22 3.65 2.88
C LEU A 80 -1.88 5.03 2.30
N GLU A 81 -1.76 5.11 0.99
CA GLU A 81 -1.59 6.38 0.26
C GLU A 81 -2.50 6.40 -0.99
N PRO A 82 -3.85 6.34 -0.87
CA PRO A 82 -4.66 5.77 -1.95
C PRO A 82 -5.25 6.77 -2.95
N HIS A 83 -5.21 8.09 -2.69
CA HIS A 83 -5.66 9.19 -3.59
C HIS A 83 -7.00 9.01 -4.32
N VAL A 84 -7.97 8.30 -3.72
CA VAL A 84 -9.20 7.85 -4.40
C VAL A 84 -10.20 8.96 -4.78
N LYS A 85 -10.00 10.20 -4.34
CA LYS A 85 -10.86 11.34 -4.68
C LYS A 85 -10.19 12.38 -5.57
N GLY A 86 -8.93 12.17 -5.90
CA GLY A 86 -8.14 13.07 -6.71
C GLY A 86 -6.67 12.90 -6.38
N GLY A 87 -5.84 12.77 -7.42
CA GLY A 87 -4.40 12.81 -7.29
C GLY A 87 -3.86 14.22 -7.52
N GLY A 88 -2.56 14.29 -7.79
CA GLY A 88 -1.85 15.51 -8.15
C GLY A 88 -0.35 15.26 -8.08
N GLN A 89 0.42 15.98 -8.89
CA GLN A 89 1.88 15.82 -8.96
C GLN A 89 2.57 16.01 -7.59
N PHE A 90 1.96 16.80 -6.70
CA PHE A 90 2.48 17.13 -5.37
C PHE A 90 1.52 16.78 -4.22
N GLY A 91 0.49 15.98 -4.48
CA GLY A 91 -0.45 15.56 -3.45
C GLY A 91 -1.70 14.94 -4.02
N GLY A 92 -2.34 14.05 -3.28
CA GLY A 92 -3.65 13.53 -3.63
C GLY A 92 -4.52 13.37 -2.40
N PHE A 93 -5.82 13.43 -2.62
CA PHE A 93 -6.84 13.48 -1.59
C PHE A 93 -7.68 12.20 -1.60
N SER A 94 -8.03 11.72 -0.41
CA SER A 94 -8.99 10.64 -0.23
C SER A 94 -10.13 11.04 0.69
N GLY A 95 -9.87 11.95 1.64
CA GLY A 95 -10.78 12.22 2.74
C GLY A 95 -10.96 10.99 3.66
N PRO A 96 -11.70 11.14 4.77
CA PRO A 96 -11.93 10.05 5.72
C PRO A 96 -12.65 8.84 5.10
N ASP A 97 -13.62 9.10 4.23
CA ASP A 97 -14.42 8.07 3.57
C ASP A 97 -13.61 7.32 2.50
N GLY A 98 -12.84 8.04 1.68
CA GLY A 98 -11.96 7.42 0.68
C GLY A 98 -10.85 6.59 1.32
N LEU A 99 -10.28 7.05 2.46
CA LEU A 99 -9.33 6.26 3.23
C LEU A 99 -9.98 4.96 3.75
N GLY A 100 -11.23 5.03 4.23
CA GLY A 100 -11.97 3.84 4.66
C GLY A 100 -12.26 2.86 3.51
N VAL A 101 -12.55 3.35 2.31
CA VAL A 101 -12.72 2.51 1.11
C VAL A 101 -11.41 1.81 0.74
N ALA A 102 -10.30 2.56 0.70
CA ALA A 102 -8.99 1.99 0.40
C ALA A 102 -8.52 0.98 1.44
N LEU A 103 -8.78 1.24 2.73
CA LEU A 103 -8.48 0.32 3.81
C LEU A 103 -9.20 -1.02 3.63
N ARG A 104 -10.51 -1.00 3.34
CA ARG A 104 -11.27 -2.22 3.06
C ARG A 104 -10.70 -2.98 1.85
N GLY A 105 -10.30 -2.26 0.80
CA GLY A 105 -9.66 -2.88 -0.36
C GLY A 105 -8.33 -3.57 -0.02
N LEU A 106 -7.48 -2.94 0.80
CA LEU A 106 -6.26 -3.59 1.29
C LEU A 106 -6.59 -4.84 2.12
N CYS A 107 -7.51 -4.75 3.08
CA CYS A 107 -7.93 -5.89 3.89
C CYS A 107 -8.43 -7.05 3.02
N ASN A 108 -9.25 -6.79 2.00
CA ASN A 108 -9.72 -7.81 1.06
C ASN A 108 -8.55 -8.58 0.41
N VAL A 109 -7.51 -7.88 -0.04
CA VAL A 109 -6.32 -8.54 -0.63
C VAL A 109 -5.56 -9.33 0.43
N LEU A 110 -5.33 -8.77 1.61
CA LEU A 110 -4.61 -9.44 2.71
C LEU A 110 -5.33 -10.74 3.14
N ASP A 111 -6.65 -10.68 3.31
CA ASP A 111 -7.50 -11.82 3.64
C ASP A 111 -7.47 -12.89 2.54
N TYR A 112 -7.45 -12.46 1.27
CA TYR A 112 -7.35 -13.35 0.13
C TYR A 112 -6.01 -14.10 0.11
N VAL A 113 -4.89 -13.38 0.31
CA VAL A 113 -3.53 -13.97 0.30
C VAL A 113 -3.11 -14.59 1.65
N LYS A 114 -3.97 -14.52 2.66
CA LYS A 114 -3.78 -15.09 4.01
C LYS A 114 -2.61 -14.46 4.77
N ILE A 115 -2.56 -13.13 4.77
CA ILE A 115 -1.69 -12.36 5.66
C ILE A 115 -2.54 -11.84 6.81
N ASP A 116 -2.26 -12.29 8.03
CA ASP A 116 -2.85 -11.70 9.22
C ASP A 116 -2.32 -10.28 9.42
N TYR A 117 -3.18 -9.39 9.91
CA TYR A 117 -2.85 -8.00 10.13
C TYR A 117 -3.48 -7.46 11.41
N HIS A 118 -2.85 -6.43 11.95
CA HIS A 118 -3.39 -5.60 13.02
C HIS A 118 -3.69 -4.22 12.44
N LEU A 119 -4.96 -3.83 12.46
CA LEU A 119 -5.35 -2.47 12.10
C LEU A 119 -5.12 -1.57 13.30
N ARG A 120 -4.32 -0.52 13.10
CA ARG A 120 -3.99 0.42 14.16
C ARG A 120 -5.27 0.94 14.83
N ASP A 121 -5.39 0.68 16.12
CA ASP A 121 -6.51 1.09 16.95
C ASP A 121 -6.13 2.29 17.84
N PHE A 122 -7.04 2.69 18.72
CA PHE A 122 -6.79 3.82 19.61
C PHE A 122 -5.78 3.51 20.72
N ASN A 123 -5.66 2.27 21.17
CA ASN A 123 -4.67 1.87 22.18
C ASN A 123 -3.26 1.97 21.60
N ASP A 124 -3.06 1.58 20.34
CA ASP A 124 -1.78 1.79 19.67
C ASP A 124 -1.41 3.27 19.59
N ILE A 125 -2.40 4.15 19.36
CA ILE A 125 -2.20 5.60 19.33
C ILE A 125 -1.84 6.13 20.72
N ILE A 126 -2.49 5.66 21.77
CA ILE A 126 -2.14 5.98 23.16
C ILE A 126 -0.69 5.55 23.45
N ALA A 127 -0.35 4.30 23.16
CA ALA A 127 1.00 3.78 23.33
C ALA A 127 2.06 4.59 22.56
N ALA A 128 1.76 4.97 21.31
CA ALA A 128 2.64 5.80 20.48
C ALA A 128 2.81 7.23 21.03
N ARG A 129 1.83 7.75 21.77
CA ARG A 129 1.93 9.05 22.47
C ARG A 129 2.70 8.98 23.78
N GLY A 130 2.85 7.78 24.36
CA GLY A 130 3.71 7.54 25.53
C GLY A 130 3.06 7.77 26.89
N PHE A 131 1.74 7.58 27.02
CA PHE A 131 1.03 7.62 28.31
C PHE A 131 0.07 6.44 28.48
#